data_AF-A0A7C9RCW4-F1
#
_entry.id   AF-A0A7C9RCW4-F1
#
_cell.length_a   1.000
_cell.length_b   1.000
_cell.length_c   1.000
_cell.angle_alpha   90.00
_cell.angle_beta   90.00
_cell.angle_gamma   90.00
#
_symmetry.space_group_name_H-M   'P 1'
#
loop_
_entity.id
_entity.type
_entity.pdbx_description
1 polymer ?
#
loop_
_entity_poly.entity_id
_entity_poly.type
_entity_poly.pdbx_seq_one_letter_code
_entity_poly.pdbx_strand_id
1 'polypeptide(L)'
;TSPTVKNSYPDTPEGFLPLGFLALDLAKALDLPLFDPNDGNKQVGANAYPKAGNALLGKDPKKPDLVVATNGGSDLIYLPQGDKKLADRTVKALLEQDYVSGIFVEDKLGKLPGTLPLSTLSLRGKAVTPHPAIVVNFRSYSTGCDQPTLCSVEIADTVLRQGQGMHGSFSRGDTMNFMAAIGPDFKAGFASELPVSNADVGITAAHLLGLKRKPKGTLMGRVMTEAMPNGLVPKSFATTITGKPATNGLRTVLKFQRVQEQRYFDVAGFPGKTVGLPELAKTAGAK
;
A
#
# COMPACT_ATOMS: atom_id res chain seq x y z
N THR A 1 2.48 1.47 20.17
CA THR A 1 3.00 2.75 19.66
C THR A 1 4.46 2.60 19.36
N SER A 2 4.86 3.06 18.17
CA SER A 2 6.24 3.02 17.70
C SER A 2 7.22 3.44 18.79
N PRO A 3 8.31 2.69 19.05
CA PRO A 3 9.33 3.13 19.98
C PRO A 3 10.16 4.31 19.46
N THR A 4 10.22 4.56 18.15
CA THR A 4 11.00 5.69 17.59
C THR A 4 10.48 7.06 18.03
N VAL A 5 9.17 7.24 18.24
CA VAL A 5 8.60 8.53 18.68
C VAL A 5 9.06 8.96 20.08
N LYS A 6 9.69 8.05 20.84
CA LYS A 6 10.25 8.33 22.17
C LYS A 6 11.70 8.77 22.14
N ASN A 7 12.35 8.71 20.98
CA ASN A 7 13.72 9.14 20.78
C ASN A 7 13.75 10.59 20.27
N SER A 8 14.91 11.24 20.38
CA SER A 8 15.15 12.56 19.80
C SER A 8 15.97 12.42 18.52
N TYR A 9 15.58 13.11 17.46
CA TYR A 9 16.33 13.15 16.19
C TYR A 9 16.55 14.61 15.77
N PRO A 10 17.64 14.94 15.05
CA PRO A 10 18.08 16.33 14.82
C PRO A 10 16.98 17.26 14.27
N ASP A 11 16.20 16.78 13.32
CA ASP A 11 15.16 17.58 12.66
C ASP A 11 13.75 16.99 12.82
N THR A 12 13.49 16.19 13.85
CA THR A 12 12.16 15.59 14.09
C THR A 12 11.56 16.17 15.37
N PRO A 13 10.39 16.83 15.30
CA PRO A 13 9.70 17.29 16.50
C PRO A 13 9.43 16.16 17.49
N GLU A 14 9.39 16.49 18.79
CA GLU A 14 9.10 15.51 19.84
C GLU A 14 7.73 14.85 19.60
N GLY A 15 7.69 13.52 19.74
CA GLY A 15 6.47 12.72 19.55
C GLY A 15 6.11 12.43 18.09
N PHE A 16 6.92 12.88 17.12
CA PHE A 16 6.70 12.59 15.70
C PHE A 16 7.50 11.36 15.26
N LEU A 17 7.03 10.70 14.20
CA LEU A 17 7.80 9.65 13.53
C LEU A 17 8.96 10.30 12.75
N PRO A 18 10.21 9.85 12.93
CA PRO A 18 11.33 10.29 12.08
C PRO A 18 11.21 9.68 10.68
N LEU A 19 11.93 10.25 9.70
CA LEU A 19 12.15 9.57 8.41
C LEU A 19 12.78 8.18 8.64
N GLY A 20 12.35 7.16 7.89
CA GLY A 20 12.81 5.78 8.07
C GLY A 20 12.27 5.11 9.34
N PHE A 21 11.18 5.61 9.94
CA PHE A 21 10.63 5.09 11.19
C PHE A 21 10.39 3.58 11.13
N LEU A 22 9.92 3.04 9.99
CA LEU A 22 9.68 1.61 9.84
C LEU A 22 10.98 0.83 9.90
N ALA A 23 12.02 1.30 9.21
CA ALA A 23 13.33 0.64 9.22
C ALA A 23 13.96 0.64 10.62
N LEU A 24 13.86 1.77 11.33
CA LEU A 24 14.38 1.92 12.69
C LEU A 24 13.66 0.98 13.68
N ASP A 25 12.34 0.90 13.60
CA ASP A 25 11.55 0.02 14.46
C ASP A 25 11.82 -1.46 14.16
N LEU A 26 11.96 -1.82 12.88
CA LEU A 26 12.31 -3.19 12.49
C LEU A 26 13.73 -3.56 12.92
N ALA A 27 14.71 -2.68 12.77
CA ALA A 27 16.09 -2.94 13.20
C ALA A 27 16.14 -3.24 14.70
N LYS A 28 15.42 -2.46 15.50
CA LYS A 28 15.29 -2.67 16.95
C LYS A 28 14.55 -3.97 17.28
N ALA A 29 13.40 -4.23 16.66
CA ALA A 29 12.58 -5.41 16.97
C ALA A 29 13.23 -6.73 16.51
N LEU A 30 14.01 -6.69 15.44
CA LEU A 30 14.68 -7.86 14.87
C LEU A 30 16.11 -8.06 15.40
N ASP A 31 16.63 -7.10 16.17
CA ASP A 31 18.02 -7.05 16.65
C ASP A 31 19.02 -7.14 15.49
N LEU A 32 18.85 -6.25 14.50
CA LEU A 32 19.67 -6.18 13.30
C LEU A 32 20.36 -4.82 13.19
N PRO A 33 21.66 -4.76 12.85
CA PRO A 33 22.31 -3.51 12.49
C PRO A 33 21.61 -2.87 11.27
N LEU A 34 21.54 -1.54 11.26
CA LEU A 34 20.94 -0.75 10.19
C LEU A 34 22.02 0.06 9.48
N PHE A 35 22.01 0.03 8.15
CA PHE A 35 22.89 0.83 7.30
C PHE A 35 22.10 1.65 6.29
N ASP A 36 22.60 2.84 5.98
CA ASP A 36 22.00 3.79 5.05
C ASP A 36 22.57 3.60 3.62
N PRO A 37 21.81 3.03 2.67
CA PRO A 37 22.27 2.88 1.29
C PRO A 37 22.44 4.23 0.57
N ASN A 38 21.81 5.30 1.06
CA ASN A 38 21.92 6.65 0.54
C ASN A 38 23.10 7.43 1.14
N ASP A 39 23.86 6.83 2.07
CA ASP A 39 25.10 7.39 2.65
C ASP A 39 26.25 6.38 2.58
N GLY A 40 26.42 5.72 1.43
CA GLY A 40 27.53 4.81 1.19
C GLY A 40 27.53 3.58 2.11
N ASN A 41 26.35 3.09 2.49
CA ASN A 41 26.14 2.01 3.45
C ASN A 41 26.73 2.31 4.84
N LYS A 42 26.76 3.59 5.25
CA LYS A 42 27.18 3.96 6.60
C LYS A 42 26.19 3.39 7.62
N GLN A 43 26.73 2.88 8.73
CA GLN A 43 25.90 2.39 9.83
C GLN A 43 25.14 3.55 10.46
N VAL A 44 23.84 3.36 10.68
CA VAL A 44 22.98 4.34 11.35
C VAL A 44 23.06 4.09 12.86
N GLY A 45 23.55 5.09 13.58
CA GLY A 45 23.72 5.04 15.03
C GLY A 45 22.43 5.29 15.81
N ALA A 46 22.53 5.26 17.13
CA ALA A 46 21.44 5.67 18.00
C ALA A 46 21.02 7.13 17.71
N ASN A 47 19.71 7.41 17.76
CA ASN A 47 19.17 8.75 17.53
C ASN A 47 19.51 9.37 16.15
N ALA A 48 19.86 8.54 15.18
CA ALA A 48 20.05 8.91 13.78
C ALA A 48 19.04 8.15 12.90
N TYR A 49 18.85 8.62 11.67
CA TYR A 49 17.98 8.00 10.68
C TYR A 49 18.61 8.03 9.27
N PRO A 50 18.18 7.16 8.34
CA PRO A 50 18.69 7.16 6.96
C PRO A 50 18.27 8.40 6.18
N LYS A 51 19.15 8.93 5.32
CA LYS A 51 18.94 10.20 4.57
C LYS A 51 17.67 10.23 3.72
N ALA A 52 17.25 9.09 3.20
CA ALA A 52 16.03 8.97 2.40
C ALA A 52 15.11 7.86 2.93
N GLY A 53 15.24 7.50 4.22
CA GLY A 53 14.44 6.48 4.90
C GLY A 53 14.74 5.02 4.51
N ASN A 54 15.30 4.77 3.33
CA ASN A 54 15.72 3.43 2.91
C ASN A 54 16.77 2.85 3.85
N ALA A 55 16.77 1.53 4.02
CA ALA A 55 17.68 0.88 4.94
C ALA A 55 18.07 -0.53 4.51
N LEU A 56 19.30 -0.91 4.88
CA LEU A 56 19.84 -2.26 4.79
C LEU A 56 19.98 -2.81 6.21
N LEU A 57 19.25 -3.87 6.53
CA LEU A 57 19.27 -4.51 7.85
C LEU A 57 20.00 -5.86 7.74
N GLY A 58 20.99 -6.08 8.61
CA GLY A 58 21.78 -7.31 8.64
C GLY A 58 23.21 -7.06 9.09
N LYS A 59 24.03 -8.11 9.19
CA LYS A 59 25.43 -7.97 9.64
C LYS A 59 26.36 -7.35 8.58
N ASP A 60 26.04 -7.55 7.31
CA ASP A 60 26.84 -7.06 6.17
C ASP A 60 25.92 -6.25 5.24
N PRO A 61 26.13 -4.93 5.07
CA PRO A 61 25.30 -4.13 4.18
C PRO A 61 25.45 -4.52 2.70
N LYS A 62 26.50 -5.24 2.30
CA LYS A 62 26.62 -5.78 0.93
C LYS A 62 25.78 -7.05 0.73
N LYS A 63 25.35 -7.68 1.82
CA LYS A 63 24.50 -8.89 1.86
C LYS A 63 23.46 -8.76 2.98
N PRO A 64 22.55 -7.79 2.88
CA PRO A 64 21.58 -7.54 3.93
C PRO A 64 20.61 -8.73 4.05
N ASP A 65 20.14 -8.97 5.27
CA ASP A 65 19.10 -9.98 5.55
C ASP A 65 17.72 -9.43 5.14
N LEU A 66 17.52 -8.12 5.30
CA LEU A 66 16.28 -7.40 5.02
C LEU A 66 16.60 -6.01 4.45
N VAL A 67 15.87 -5.59 3.41
CA VAL A 67 15.98 -4.24 2.84
C VAL A 67 14.63 -3.55 2.97
N VAL A 68 14.63 -2.32 3.47
CA VAL A 68 13.47 -1.43 3.48
C VAL A 68 13.65 -0.39 2.39
N ALA A 69 12.68 -0.31 1.48
CA ALA A 69 12.58 0.74 0.48
C ALA A 69 11.34 1.58 0.76
N THR A 70 11.56 2.86 1.07
CA THR A 70 10.51 3.78 1.47
C THR A 70 9.71 4.28 0.28
N ASN A 71 8.39 4.36 0.43
CA ASN A 71 7.51 4.67 -0.71
C ASN A 71 6.31 5.59 -0.32
N GLY A 72 6.47 6.45 0.68
CA GLY A 72 5.41 7.38 1.10
C GLY A 72 4.40 6.70 2.02
N GLY A 73 3.12 6.69 1.65
CA GLY A 73 2.05 6.03 2.42
C GLY A 73 2.13 4.50 2.52
N SER A 74 3.16 3.90 1.92
CA SER A 74 3.52 2.49 2.05
C SER A 74 5.02 2.30 1.97
N ASP A 75 5.50 1.17 2.48
CA ASP A 75 6.88 0.73 2.33
C ASP A 75 6.98 -0.67 1.74
N LEU A 76 8.09 -0.92 1.04
CA LEU A 76 8.41 -2.20 0.43
C LEU A 76 9.57 -2.85 1.20
N ILE A 77 9.37 -4.09 1.63
CA ILE A 77 10.41 -4.86 2.32
C ILE A 77 10.84 -6.01 1.42
N TYR A 78 12.14 -6.15 1.21
CA TYR A 78 12.76 -7.24 0.48
C TYR A 78 13.53 -8.15 1.42
N LEU A 79 13.43 -9.45 1.17
CA LEU A 79 14.22 -10.48 1.84
C LEU A 79 15.04 -11.18 0.76
N PRO A 80 16.30 -10.78 0.50
CA PRO A 80 17.03 -11.26 -0.67
C PRO A 80 17.25 -12.79 -0.62
N GLN A 81 17.27 -13.37 0.58
CA GLN A 81 17.47 -14.80 0.85
C GLN A 81 16.14 -15.55 0.97
N GLY A 82 15.00 -14.84 0.96
CA GLY A 82 13.67 -15.44 1.09
C GLY A 82 13.44 -16.17 2.41
N ASP A 83 14.10 -15.76 3.49
CA ASP A 83 13.99 -16.41 4.81
C ASP A 83 12.57 -16.27 5.39
N LYS A 84 11.86 -17.39 5.47
CA LYS A 84 10.49 -17.47 5.99
C LYS A 84 10.40 -17.18 7.50
N LYS A 85 11.44 -17.53 8.27
CA LYS A 85 11.48 -17.25 9.71
C LYS A 85 11.68 -15.76 9.95
N LEU A 86 12.55 -15.14 9.17
CA LEU A 86 12.71 -13.68 9.20
C LEU A 86 11.41 -12.98 8.79
N ALA A 87 10.75 -13.44 7.71
CA ALA A 87 9.46 -12.90 7.29
C ALA A 87 8.39 -12.94 8.40
N ASP A 88 8.26 -14.07 9.10
CA ASP A 88 7.33 -14.23 10.24
C ASP A 88 7.65 -13.25 11.38
N ARG A 89 8.92 -13.12 11.76
CA ARG A 89 9.37 -12.15 12.78
C ARG A 89 9.10 -10.71 12.35
N THR A 90 9.37 -10.36 11.09
CA THR A 90 9.10 -9.04 10.53
C THR A 90 7.61 -8.72 10.58
N VAL A 91 6.73 -9.64 10.16
CA VAL A 91 5.28 -9.43 10.22
C VAL A 91 4.80 -9.24 11.66
N LYS A 92 5.31 -10.02 12.63
CA LYS A 92 4.98 -9.84 14.05
C LYS A 92 5.39 -8.45 14.56
N ALA A 93 6.60 -8.01 14.24
CA ALA A 93 7.09 -6.68 14.61
C ALA A 93 6.23 -5.56 13.99
N LEU A 94 5.80 -5.70 12.74
CA LEU A 94 4.92 -4.74 12.06
C LEU A 94 3.52 -4.68 12.68
N LEU A 95 2.98 -5.82 13.13
CA LEU A 95 1.65 -5.90 13.75
C LEU A 95 1.59 -5.19 15.12
N GLU A 96 2.73 -4.91 15.74
CA GLU A 96 2.83 -4.16 16.99
C GLU A 96 2.82 -2.64 16.78
N GLN A 97 3.00 -2.19 15.53
CA GLN A 97 3.10 -0.77 15.19
C GLN A 97 1.72 -0.16 14.95
N ASP A 98 1.49 1.01 15.54
CA ASP A 98 0.22 1.73 15.45
C ASP A 98 0.06 2.51 14.14
N TYR A 99 1.17 2.86 13.49
CA TYR A 99 1.19 3.46 12.16
C TYR A 99 0.94 2.46 11.02
N VAL A 100 0.95 1.14 11.28
CA VAL A 100 0.67 0.13 10.25
C VAL A 100 -0.83 -0.10 10.15
N SER A 101 -1.31 -0.14 8.90
CA SER A 101 -2.67 -0.51 8.59
C SER A 101 -2.80 -1.67 7.61
N GLY A 102 -1.78 -2.13 6.89
CA GLY A 102 -1.99 -3.33 6.07
C GLY A 102 -0.68 -4.02 5.80
N ILE A 103 -0.74 -5.34 5.73
CA ILE A 103 0.43 -6.16 5.45
C ILE A 103 0.07 -7.16 4.37
N PHE A 104 0.87 -7.15 3.31
CA PHE A 104 0.79 -8.12 2.22
C PHE A 104 2.11 -8.86 2.08
N VAL A 105 2.04 -10.17 1.90
CA VAL A 105 3.23 -11.04 1.93
C VAL A 105 3.32 -11.83 0.65
N GLU A 106 4.51 -11.97 0.09
CA GLU A 106 4.75 -12.80 -1.09
C GLU A 106 4.30 -14.25 -0.82
N ASP A 107 3.48 -14.79 -1.73
CA ASP A 107 2.81 -16.08 -1.60
C ASP A 107 3.76 -17.21 -1.19
N LYS A 108 5.01 -17.20 -1.69
CA LYS A 108 6.02 -18.23 -1.41
C LYS A 108 6.49 -18.27 0.05
N LEU A 109 6.32 -17.18 0.80
CA LEU A 109 6.69 -17.07 2.21
C LEU A 109 5.63 -17.71 3.13
N GLY A 110 4.46 -18.04 2.57
CA GLY A 110 3.38 -18.72 3.28
C GLY A 110 2.32 -17.75 3.82
N LYS A 111 1.31 -18.33 4.47
CA LYS A 111 0.18 -17.59 5.03
C LYS A 111 0.51 -17.18 6.46
N LEU A 112 0.80 -15.90 6.66
CA LEU A 112 1.06 -15.33 7.98
C LEU A 112 -0.22 -14.68 8.54
N PRO A 113 -0.62 -14.96 9.79
CA PRO A 113 -1.76 -14.28 10.42
C PRO A 113 -1.60 -12.76 10.39
N GLY A 114 -2.70 -12.05 10.20
CA GLY A 114 -2.74 -10.60 10.06
C GLY A 114 -2.56 -10.10 8.63
N THR A 115 -2.19 -10.96 7.66
CA THR A 115 -1.78 -10.52 6.31
C THR A 115 -2.70 -11.05 5.19
N LEU A 116 -2.49 -10.53 3.97
CA LEU A 116 -2.99 -11.10 2.71
C LEU A 116 -1.83 -11.43 1.76
N PRO A 117 -1.96 -12.39 0.83
CA PRO A 117 -0.90 -12.66 -0.15
C PRO A 117 -0.80 -11.55 -1.22
N LEU A 118 0.40 -11.28 -1.74
CA LEU A 118 0.62 -10.28 -2.80
C LEU A 118 -0.17 -10.56 -4.08
N SER A 119 -0.46 -11.83 -4.38
CA SER A 119 -1.36 -12.21 -5.48
C SER A 119 -2.75 -11.57 -5.40
N THR A 120 -3.22 -11.18 -4.22
CA THR A 120 -4.51 -10.48 -4.07
C THR A 120 -4.47 -9.04 -4.59
N LEU A 121 -3.28 -8.42 -4.63
CA LEU A 121 -3.03 -7.04 -5.05
C LEU A 121 -2.56 -6.88 -6.49
N SER A 122 -2.53 -7.95 -7.28
CA SER A 122 -1.96 -7.91 -8.63
C SER A 122 -0.48 -7.45 -8.67
N LEU A 123 0.26 -7.55 -7.56
CA LEU A 123 1.70 -7.26 -7.47
C LEU A 123 2.57 -8.49 -7.79
N ARG A 124 2.05 -9.39 -8.63
CA ARG A 124 2.81 -10.52 -9.19
C ARG A 124 2.87 -10.39 -10.70
N GLY A 125 4.06 -10.48 -11.26
CA GLY A 125 4.26 -10.36 -12.70
C GLY A 125 5.59 -10.89 -13.19
N LYS A 126 6.01 -10.40 -14.36
CA LYS A 126 7.33 -10.65 -14.97
C LYS A 126 8.13 -9.35 -15.11
N ALA A 127 7.87 -8.38 -14.22
CA ALA A 127 8.63 -7.14 -14.21
C ALA A 127 10.11 -7.45 -13.96
N VAL A 128 11.00 -6.63 -14.54
CA VAL A 128 12.45 -6.80 -14.36
C VAL A 128 12.86 -6.44 -12.94
N THR A 129 12.14 -5.51 -12.32
CA THR A 129 12.39 -5.11 -10.93
C THR A 129 12.02 -6.25 -9.97
N PRO A 130 12.81 -6.48 -8.91
CA PRO A 130 12.47 -7.45 -7.88
C PRO A 130 11.09 -7.16 -7.29
N HIS A 131 10.30 -8.20 -7.04
CA HIS A 131 9.08 -8.06 -6.26
C HIS A 131 9.42 -7.98 -4.76
N PRO A 132 8.72 -7.15 -3.99
CA PRO A 132 8.89 -7.10 -2.55
C PRO A 132 8.49 -8.44 -1.92
N ALA A 133 9.14 -8.77 -0.80
CA ALA A 133 8.74 -9.88 0.05
C ALA A 133 7.49 -9.51 0.89
N ILE A 134 7.42 -8.26 1.34
CA ILE A 134 6.31 -7.73 2.14
C ILE A 134 6.01 -6.30 1.66
N VAL A 135 4.74 -5.95 1.53
CA VAL A 135 4.26 -4.58 1.33
C VAL A 135 3.52 -4.14 2.58
N VAL A 136 3.90 -2.98 3.11
CA VAL A 136 3.33 -2.41 4.33
C VAL A 136 2.53 -1.17 3.95
N ASN A 137 1.22 -1.21 4.13
CA ASN A 137 0.36 -0.05 4.01
C ASN A 137 0.30 0.69 5.35
N PHE A 138 0.46 2.01 5.33
CA PHE A 138 0.37 2.84 6.53
C PHE A 138 -1.05 3.29 6.85
N ARG A 139 -1.20 3.73 8.10
CA ARG A 139 -2.45 4.21 8.67
C ARG A 139 -2.88 5.50 8.01
N SER A 140 -4.18 5.60 7.77
CA SER A 140 -4.83 6.85 7.36
C SER A 140 -6.08 7.11 8.19
N TYR A 141 -6.42 8.39 8.34
CA TYR A 141 -7.60 8.85 9.06
C TYR A 141 -8.13 10.15 8.46
N SER A 142 -9.38 10.50 8.72
CA SER A 142 -9.95 11.78 8.31
C SER A 142 -9.86 12.79 9.45
N THR A 143 -9.67 14.06 9.11
CA THR A 143 -9.73 15.19 10.06
C THR A 143 -11.15 15.70 10.30
N GLY A 144 -12.17 15.05 9.73
CA GLY A 144 -13.59 15.33 10.03
C GLY A 144 -14.28 16.30 9.06
N CYS A 145 -13.87 16.36 7.79
CA CYS A 145 -14.60 17.11 6.76
C CYS A 145 -15.77 16.28 6.16
N ASP A 146 -16.66 16.94 5.41
CA ASP A 146 -17.84 16.34 4.78
C ASP A 146 -17.53 15.16 3.85
N GLN A 147 -16.36 15.19 3.18
CA GLN A 147 -15.91 14.16 2.26
C GLN A 147 -14.57 13.59 2.74
N PRO A 148 -14.57 12.56 3.62
CA PRO A 148 -13.36 12.00 4.23
C PRO A 148 -12.26 11.58 3.25
N THR A 149 -12.62 11.20 2.02
CA THR A 149 -11.68 10.83 0.95
C THR A 149 -10.91 12.02 0.37
N LEU A 150 -11.37 13.26 0.60
CA LEU A 150 -10.73 14.49 0.14
C LEU A 150 -9.97 15.24 1.24
N CYS A 151 -10.06 14.78 2.50
CA CYS A 151 -9.36 15.34 3.65
C CYS A 151 -8.71 14.25 4.52
N SER A 152 -8.28 13.16 3.88
CA SER A 152 -7.55 12.12 4.59
C SER A 152 -6.13 12.57 4.90
N VAL A 153 -5.68 12.25 6.10
CA VAL A 153 -4.28 12.27 6.52
C VAL A 153 -3.76 10.85 6.41
N GLU A 154 -2.59 10.69 5.81
CA GLU A 154 -1.82 9.45 5.84
C GLU A 154 -0.55 9.62 6.68
N ILE A 155 -0.14 8.53 7.33
CA ILE A 155 1.23 8.39 7.78
C ILE A 155 2.08 8.03 6.55
N ALA A 156 3.19 8.73 6.36
CA ALA A 156 4.08 8.51 5.22
C ALA A 156 5.54 8.49 5.65
N ASP A 157 6.30 7.52 5.12
CA ASP A 157 7.76 7.49 5.23
C ASP A 157 8.36 8.22 4.02
N THR A 158 8.76 9.48 4.24
CA THR A 158 9.12 10.41 3.18
C THR A 158 10.02 11.53 3.69
N VAL A 159 10.75 12.17 2.76
CA VAL A 159 11.56 13.37 3.04
C VAL A 159 10.69 14.63 3.27
N LEU A 160 9.39 14.55 2.99
CA LEU A 160 8.44 15.64 3.19
C LEU A 160 8.12 15.84 4.68
N ARG A 161 7.75 17.07 5.02
CA ARG A 161 7.29 17.45 6.36
C ARG A 161 5.78 17.29 6.49
N GLN A 162 5.30 17.16 7.73
CA GLN A 162 3.88 17.13 8.02
C GLN A 162 3.17 18.34 7.39
N GLY A 163 2.06 18.08 6.70
CA GLY A 163 1.27 19.11 6.02
C GLY A 163 1.66 19.39 4.57
N GLN A 164 2.79 18.85 4.07
CA GLN A 164 3.18 19.02 2.66
C GLN A 164 2.43 18.10 1.68
N GLY A 165 1.65 17.15 2.21
CA GLY A 165 0.93 16.16 1.42
C GLY A 165 1.85 15.06 0.89
N MET A 166 1.30 13.86 0.75
CA MET A 166 1.94 12.71 0.14
C MET A 166 0.83 11.77 -0.38
N HIS A 167 1.22 10.71 -1.09
CA HIS A 167 0.34 9.62 -1.47
C HIS A 167 1.09 8.29 -1.31
N GLY A 168 0.41 7.19 -1.63
CA GLY A 168 1.00 5.86 -1.69
C GLY A 168 0.47 4.91 -0.61
N SER A 169 -0.52 5.34 0.18
CA SER A 169 -1.27 4.44 1.03
C SER A 169 -2.36 3.71 0.23
N PHE A 170 -2.95 2.70 0.84
CA PHE A 170 -4.12 2.01 0.32
C PHE A 170 -5.43 2.54 0.90
N SER A 171 -5.41 3.81 1.32
CA SER A 171 -6.55 4.63 1.69
C SER A 171 -7.55 4.76 0.54
N ARG A 172 -8.83 4.95 0.87
CA ARG A 172 -9.79 5.37 -0.15
C ARG A 172 -9.46 6.75 -0.72
N GLY A 173 -8.81 7.63 0.06
CA GLY A 173 -8.34 8.93 -0.44
C GLY A 173 -7.34 8.80 -1.59
N ASP A 174 -6.42 7.83 -1.51
CA ASP A 174 -5.36 7.63 -2.53
C ASP A 174 -5.83 6.81 -3.74
N THR A 175 -6.80 5.92 -3.53
CA THR A 175 -7.31 5.04 -4.59
C THR A 175 -8.50 5.62 -5.34
N MET A 176 -9.14 6.65 -4.79
CA MET A 176 -10.27 7.33 -5.41
C MET A 176 -9.80 8.42 -6.38
N ASN A 177 -9.32 7.97 -7.54
CA ASN A 177 -8.97 8.89 -8.62
C ASN A 177 -10.23 9.45 -9.31
N PHE A 178 -10.10 10.66 -9.84
CA PHE A 178 -11.08 11.27 -10.73
C PHE A 178 -10.66 11.07 -12.19
N MET A 179 -11.61 10.69 -13.04
CA MET A 179 -11.39 10.55 -14.47
C MET A 179 -12.48 11.30 -15.23
N ALA A 180 -12.06 12.09 -16.22
CA ALA A 180 -12.94 12.80 -17.13
C ALA A 180 -12.46 12.62 -18.56
N ALA A 181 -13.40 12.61 -19.49
CA ALA A 181 -13.15 12.60 -20.92
C ALA A 181 -14.13 13.55 -21.61
N ILE A 182 -13.70 14.15 -22.71
CA ILE A 182 -14.51 15.03 -23.55
C ILE A 182 -14.21 14.73 -25.01
N GLY A 183 -15.26 14.72 -25.84
CA GLY A 183 -15.16 14.46 -27.27
C GLY A 183 -16.43 13.84 -27.82
N PRO A 184 -16.54 13.73 -29.17
CA PRO A 184 -17.72 13.18 -29.83
C PRO A 184 -17.96 11.70 -29.50
N ASP A 185 -16.91 10.97 -29.12
CA ASP A 185 -16.98 9.54 -28.77
C ASP A 185 -17.39 9.27 -27.31
N PHE A 186 -17.72 10.32 -26.55
CA PHE A 186 -18.18 10.21 -25.17
C PHE A 186 -19.56 10.85 -24.98
N LYS A 187 -20.36 10.29 -24.09
CA LYS A 187 -21.66 10.86 -23.70
C LYS A 187 -21.46 12.21 -23.01
N ALA A 188 -22.15 13.25 -23.49
CA ALA A 188 -22.14 14.56 -22.84
C ALA A 188 -22.93 14.53 -21.51
N GLY A 189 -22.44 15.24 -20.49
CA GLY A 189 -23.12 15.37 -19.19
C GLY A 189 -23.29 14.06 -18.42
N PHE A 190 -22.50 13.03 -18.76
CA PHE A 190 -22.63 11.70 -18.19
C PHE A 190 -21.61 11.46 -17.08
N ALA A 191 -22.08 11.00 -15.92
CA ALA A 191 -21.24 10.49 -14.84
C ALA A 191 -21.42 8.97 -14.74
N SER A 192 -20.34 8.22 -14.90
CA SER A 192 -20.36 6.76 -14.72
C SER A 192 -20.15 6.41 -13.24
N GLU A 193 -20.96 5.49 -12.72
CA GLU A 193 -20.76 4.89 -11.39
C GLU A 193 -19.88 3.63 -11.44
N LEU A 194 -19.55 3.13 -12.65
CA LEU A 194 -18.71 1.95 -12.79
C LEU A 194 -17.25 2.28 -12.46
N PRO A 195 -16.53 1.36 -11.79
CA PRO A 195 -15.13 1.59 -11.48
C PRO A 195 -14.28 1.57 -12.77
N VAL A 196 -13.32 2.49 -12.80
CA VAL A 196 -12.33 2.66 -13.87
C VAL A 196 -10.94 2.84 -13.25
N SER A 197 -9.90 2.61 -14.05
CA SER A 197 -8.50 2.74 -13.65
C SER A 197 -7.69 3.41 -14.75
N ASN A 198 -6.52 3.95 -14.41
CA ASN A 198 -5.55 4.45 -15.39
C ASN A 198 -5.20 3.40 -16.46
N ALA A 199 -5.31 2.12 -16.15
CA ALA A 199 -5.14 1.02 -17.11
C ALA A 199 -6.16 1.06 -18.26
N ASP A 200 -7.36 1.60 -18.03
CA ASP A 200 -8.46 1.66 -19.00
C ASP A 200 -8.30 2.81 -20.00
N VAL A 201 -7.59 3.88 -19.61
CA VAL A 201 -7.41 5.09 -20.44
C VAL A 201 -6.74 4.73 -21.76
N GLY A 202 -5.58 4.06 -21.70
CA GLY A 202 -4.82 3.70 -22.90
C GLY A 202 -5.55 2.68 -23.78
N ILE A 203 -6.32 1.77 -23.16
CA ILE A 203 -7.12 0.77 -23.90
C ILE A 203 -8.30 1.43 -24.60
N THR A 204 -8.96 2.38 -23.94
CA THR A 204 -10.05 3.16 -24.51
C THR A 204 -9.56 4.05 -25.64
N ALA A 205 -8.45 4.79 -25.46
CA ALA A 205 -7.89 5.64 -26.51
C ALA A 205 -7.47 4.83 -27.75
N ALA A 206 -6.82 3.67 -27.56
CA ALA A 206 -6.45 2.79 -28.67
C ALA A 206 -7.69 2.28 -29.44
N HIS A 207 -8.77 1.94 -28.73
CA HIS A 207 -10.03 1.53 -29.35
C HIS A 207 -10.63 2.63 -30.23
N LEU A 208 -10.71 3.87 -29.73
CA LEU A 208 -11.25 5.01 -30.46
C LEU A 208 -10.44 5.34 -31.72
N LEU A 209 -9.12 5.18 -31.65
CA LEU A 209 -8.21 5.38 -32.80
C LEU A 209 -8.17 4.19 -33.77
N GLY A 210 -8.96 3.12 -33.55
CA GLY A 210 -8.93 1.91 -34.37
C GLY A 210 -7.60 1.13 -34.29
N LEU A 211 -6.79 1.36 -33.25
CA LEU A 211 -5.48 0.75 -33.09
C LEU A 211 -5.59 -0.63 -32.45
N LYS A 212 -5.09 -1.64 -33.16
CA LYS A 212 -5.00 -3.01 -32.63
C LYS A 212 -3.73 -3.17 -31.78
N ARG A 213 -3.89 -3.59 -30.53
CA ARG A 213 -2.77 -3.98 -29.66
C ARG A 213 -2.84 -5.44 -29.28
N LYS A 214 -1.70 -6.12 -29.36
CA LYS A 214 -1.50 -7.41 -28.67
C LYS A 214 -1.10 -7.13 -27.23
N PRO A 215 -1.78 -7.69 -26.23
CA PRO A 215 -1.42 -7.45 -24.84
C PRO A 215 -0.09 -8.11 -24.48
N LYS A 216 0.61 -7.50 -23.52
CA LYS A 216 1.81 -8.07 -22.89
C LYS A 216 1.48 -8.41 -21.45
N GLY A 217 1.06 -9.65 -21.20
CA GLY A 217 0.61 -10.12 -19.88
C GLY A 217 -0.90 -10.00 -19.68
N THR A 218 -1.35 -10.26 -18.46
CA THR A 218 -2.77 -10.39 -18.09
C THR A 218 -3.33 -9.17 -17.38
N LEU A 219 -2.49 -8.27 -16.88
CA LEU A 219 -2.90 -7.02 -16.24
C LEU A 219 -3.24 -5.99 -17.31
N MET A 220 -4.49 -5.96 -17.74
CA MET A 220 -4.98 -5.07 -18.79
C MET A 220 -6.07 -4.14 -18.24
N GLY A 221 -6.27 -3.00 -18.89
CA GLY A 221 -7.53 -2.28 -18.77
C GLY A 221 -8.62 -2.86 -19.67
N ARG A 222 -9.81 -2.27 -19.60
CA ARG A 222 -10.94 -2.49 -20.50
C ARG A 222 -11.24 -1.21 -21.29
N VAL A 223 -12.05 -1.36 -22.32
CA VAL A 223 -12.69 -0.21 -22.96
C VAL A 223 -13.83 0.27 -22.05
N MET A 224 -13.88 1.57 -21.78
CA MET A 224 -14.94 2.21 -20.98
C MET A 224 -16.21 2.42 -21.81
N THR A 225 -16.80 1.33 -22.32
CA THR A 225 -17.94 1.37 -23.25
C THR A 225 -19.16 2.07 -22.68
N GLU A 226 -19.36 2.03 -21.36
CA GLU A 226 -20.46 2.72 -20.70
C GLU A 226 -20.44 4.24 -20.89
N ALA A 227 -19.25 4.82 -21.14
CA ALA A 227 -19.07 6.24 -21.35
C ALA A 227 -19.26 6.66 -22.82
N MET A 228 -19.40 5.72 -23.75
CA MET A 228 -19.50 5.98 -25.19
C MET A 228 -20.95 6.03 -25.68
N PRO A 229 -21.30 6.86 -26.68
CA PRO A 229 -22.60 6.81 -27.33
C PRO A 229 -22.93 5.39 -27.81
N ASN A 230 -24.13 4.91 -27.46
CA ASN A 230 -24.60 3.55 -27.78
C ASN A 230 -23.74 2.39 -27.24
N GLY A 231 -22.76 2.67 -26.37
CA GLY A 231 -21.91 1.64 -25.79
C GLY A 231 -22.64 0.82 -24.73
N LEU A 232 -22.28 -0.46 -24.65
CA LEU A 232 -22.82 -1.39 -23.65
C LEU A 232 -22.41 -0.96 -22.25
N VAL A 233 -23.35 -1.06 -21.30
CA VAL A 233 -23.06 -0.87 -19.88
C VAL A 233 -22.78 -2.25 -19.26
N PRO A 234 -21.53 -2.57 -18.91
CA PRO A 234 -21.22 -3.85 -18.30
C PRO A 234 -21.71 -3.90 -16.84
N LYS A 235 -21.95 -5.11 -16.33
CA LYS A 235 -22.26 -5.31 -14.91
C LYS A 235 -20.99 -5.18 -14.06
N SER A 236 -21.13 -4.58 -12.88
CA SER A 236 -20.12 -4.58 -11.84
C SER A 236 -20.58 -5.34 -10.60
N PHE A 237 -19.63 -5.75 -9.77
CA PHE A 237 -19.89 -6.26 -8.44
C PHE A 237 -18.76 -5.95 -7.48
N ALA A 238 -19.10 -5.63 -6.23
CA ALA A 238 -18.15 -5.43 -5.15
C ALA A 238 -17.75 -6.78 -4.51
N THR A 239 -16.52 -6.87 -4.02
CA THR A 239 -15.98 -8.05 -3.34
C THR A 239 -15.09 -7.62 -2.19
N THR A 240 -15.01 -8.45 -1.16
CA THR A 240 -14.08 -8.28 -0.04
C THR A 240 -13.29 -9.56 0.18
N ILE A 241 -11.98 -9.45 0.37
CA ILE A 241 -11.12 -10.54 0.83
C ILE A 241 -10.60 -10.17 2.23
N THR A 242 -10.63 -11.11 3.15
CA THR A 242 -10.22 -10.91 4.54
C THR A 242 -9.18 -11.96 4.93
N GLY A 243 -8.06 -11.52 5.49
CA GLY A 243 -7.02 -12.39 6.02
C GLY A 243 -7.41 -13.05 7.35
N LYS A 244 -6.67 -14.08 7.74
CA LYS A 244 -6.80 -14.66 9.09
C LYS A 244 -6.35 -13.62 10.12
N PRO A 245 -7.07 -13.41 11.23
CA PRO A 245 -6.62 -12.48 12.28
C PRO A 245 -5.32 -12.94 12.93
N ALA A 246 -4.46 -11.98 13.26
CA ALA A 246 -3.33 -12.14 14.17
C ALA A 246 -3.82 -12.27 15.61
N THR A 247 -2.91 -12.57 16.54
CA THR A 247 -3.21 -12.74 17.98
C THR A 247 -3.80 -11.48 18.63
N ASN A 248 -3.42 -10.30 18.14
CA ASN A 248 -3.97 -9.01 18.57
C ASN A 248 -5.29 -8.64 17.86
N GLY A 249 -5.87 -9.54 17.07
CA GLY A 249 -7.11 -9.35 16.34
C GLY A 249 -6.99 -8.58 15.02
N LEU A 250 -5.82 -7.97 14.72
CA LEU A 250 -5.61 -7.27 13.44
C LEU A 250 -5.65 -8.25 12.26
N ARG A 251 -6.25 -7.80 11.16
CA ARG A 251 -6.32 -8.56 9.91
C ARG A 251 -6.37 -7.63 8.70
N THR A 252 -5.52 -7.86 7.71
CA THR A 252 -5.62 -7.15 6.43
C THR A 252 -6.92 -7.53 5.72
N VAL A 253 -7.69 -6.51 5.34
CA VAL A 253 -8.90 -6.58 4.51
C VAL A 253 -8.61 -5.88 3.20
N LEU A 254 -9.13 -6.42 2.10
CA LEU A 254 -9.07 -5.82 0.77
C LEU A 254 -10.50 -5.72 0.21
N LYS A 255 -10.95 -4.50 -0.08
CA LYS A 255 -12.20 -4.24 -0.82
C LYS A 255 -11.87 -3.82 -2.24
N PHE A 256 -12.63 -4.36 -3.19
CA PHE A 256 -12.43 -4.07 -4.60
C PHE A 256 -13.71 -4.37 -5.37
N GLN A 257 -13.80 -3.82 -6.57
CA GLN A 257 -14.88 -4.07 -7.51
C GLN A 257 -14.37 -4.84 -8.72
N ARG A 258 -15.27 -5.51 -9.42
CA ARG A 258 -15.00 -6.11 -10.72
C ARG A 258 -15.97 -5.60 -11.77
N VAL A 259 -15.45 -5.39 -12.98
CA VAL A 259 -16.23 -5.19 -14.20
C VAL A 259 -15.71 -6.20 -15.20
N GLN A 260 -16.56 -7.15 -15.60
CA GLN A 260 -16.14 -8.33 -16.36
C GLN A 260 -15.00 -9.05 -15.59
N GLU A 261 -13.85 -9.27 -16.23
CA GLU A 261 -12.67 -9.89 -15.62
C GLU A 261 -11.78 -8.87 -14.89
N GLN A 262 -11.97 -7.57 -15.13
CA GLN A 262 -11.09 -6.54 -14.57
C GLN A 262 -11.41 -6.20 -13.13
N ARG A 263 -10.35 -5.96 -12.36
CA ARG A 263 -10.39 -5.72 -10.93
C ARG A 263 -9.94 -4.30 -10.61
N TYR A 264 -10.69 -3.62 -9.75
CA TYR A 264 -10.48 -2.24 -9.34
C TYR A 264 -10.42 -2.17 -7.82
N PHE A 265 -9.25 -1.82 -7.27
CA PHE A 265 -9.07 -1.78 -5.81
C PHE A 265 -9.69 -0.51 -5.22
N ASP A 266 -10.51 -0.68 -4.19
CA ASP A 266 -11.17 0.44 -3.51
C ASP A 266 -10.41 0.87 -2.27
N VAL A 267 -9.95 -0.08 -1.45
CA VAL A 267 -9.26 0.20 -0.18
C VAL A 267 -8.68 -1.09 0.38
N ALA A 268 -7.54 -1.01 1.07
CA ALA A 268 -7.01 -2.15 1.80
C ALA A 268 -6.32 -1.77 3.10
N GLY A 269 -6.43 -2.62 4.12
CA GLY A 269 -5.82 -2.38 5.41
C GLY A 269 -6.60 -3.00 6.58
N PHE A 270 -6.37 -2.49 7.78
CA PHE A 270 -6.90 -2.95 9.04
C PHE A 270 -8.13 -2.09 9.31
N PRO A 271 -9.29 -2.72 9.55
CA PRO A 271 -10.50 -1.99 9.94
C PRO A 271 -10.23 -1.01 11.08
N GLY A 272 -10.69 0.25 10.92
CA GLY A 272 -10.45 1.33 11.89
C GLY A 272 -9.12 2.08 11.76
N LYS A 273 -8.21 1.62 10.87
CA LYS A 273 -6.91 2.26 10.64
C LYS A 273 -6.70 2.73 9.19
N THR A 274 -7.72 2.65 8.34
CA THR A 274 -7.64 3.14 6.95
C THR A 274 -8.95 3.83 6.59
N VAL A 275 -8.86 5.05 6.02
CA VAL A 275 -10.01 5.74 5.45
C VAL A 275 -10.65 4.86 4.37
N GLY A 276 -11.94 4.56 4.50
CA GLY A 276 -12.68 3.60 3.66
C GLY A 276 -12.86 2.21 4.29
N LEU A 277 -12.20 1.92 5.42
CA LEU A 277 -12.37 0.71 6.21
C LEU A 277 -12.79 1.06 7.65
N PRO A 278 -14.11 1.17 7.93
CA PRO A 278 -14.59 1.44 9.28
C PRO A 278 -14.19 0.32 10.25
N GLU A 279 -14.19 0.61 11.55
CA GLU A 279 -14.02 -0.43 12.57
C GLU A 279 -15.04 -1.56 12.37
N LEU A 280 -14.61 -2.79 12.61
CA LEU A 280 -15.54 -3.91 12.65
C LEU A 280 -16.45 -3.69 13.85
N ALA A 281 -17.76 -3.74 13.63
CA ALA A 281 -18.72 -3.77 14.73
C ALA A 281 -18.30 -4.89 15.70
N LYS A 282 -18.03 -4.54 16.96
CA LYS A 282 -17.85 -5.55 18.01
C LYS A 282 -19.17 -6.31 18.08
N THR A 283 -19.18 -7.55 17.63
CA THR A 283 -20.33 -8.44 17.89
C THR A 283 -20.52 -8.47 19.40
N ALA A 284 -21.64 -7.92 19.87
CA ALA A 284 -22.07 -8.03 21.25
C ALA A 284 -22.26 -9.52 21.57
N GLY A 285 -21.24 -10.15 22.13
CA GLY A 285 -21.26 -11.60 22.28
C GLY A 285 -19.89 -12.23 22.49
N ALA A 286 -19.15 -11.75 23.49
CA ALA A 286 -18.18 -12.57 24.21
C ALA A 286 -18.22 -12.07 25.66
N LYS A 287 -19.12 -12.67 26.44
CA LYS A 287 -19.00 -12.69 27.90
C LYS A 287 -17.90 -13.68 28.27
#